data_AF-A0A6A8LSB4-F1
#
_entry.id   AF-A0A6A8LSB4-F1
#
_cell.length_a   1.000
_cell.length_b   1.000
_cell.length_c   1.000
_cell.angle_alpha   90.00
_cell.angle_beta   90.00
_cell.angle_gamma   90.00
#
_symmetry.space_group_name_H-M   'P 1'
#
loop_
_entity.id
_entity.type
_entity.pdbx_description
1 polymer ?
#
loop_
_entity_poly.entity_id
_entity_poly.type
_entity_poly.pdbx_seq_one_letter_code
_entity_poly.pdbx_strand_id
1 'polypeptide(L)'
;SYYAFQALGQQLGVGKLFMYIYAWTSVLYMCALLAVLLDAMTRMLISDTGDKFMPKFLRKTNSDGLPINGYILTSSLSAFIMLLGVFLPEMNDVFNWLLNLNGIISPGVTCWIFYAFMRVRKNSAKYPSEYVYIKNDKLAYIVGFLLLAVTAIATILGITPQDVKQFSHTWWYELIINIVAIVVLIGLGAILPSIRRREEKYGIAFNKGQWIAILGIVIISIIFNLWLGGTHLAWRGLYIVIESIIALIVITMIGRKSPNI
;
A
#
# COMPACT_ATOMS: atom_id res chain seq x y z
N SER A 1 19.81 -19.64 -0.40
CA SER A 1 19.31 -20.82 -1.14
C SER A 1 20.05 -21.09 -2.44
N TYR A 2 20.16 -20.13 -3.36
CA TYR A 2 20.87 -20.31 -4.66
C TYR A 2 22.31 -20.84 -4.52
N TYR A 3 23.11 -20.24 -3.63
CA TYR A 3 24.49 -20.68 -3.37
C TYR A 3 24.58 -22.10 -2.79
N ALA A 4 23.58 -22.52 -2.01
CA ALA A 4 23.54 -23.86 -1.44
C ALA A 4 23.29 -24.94 -2.51
N PHE A 5 22.34 -24.69 -3.42
CA PHE A 5 22.09 -25.60 -4.55
C PHE A 5 23.22 -25.62 -5.57
N GLN A 6 23.93 -24.50 -5.74
CA GLN A 6 25.14 -24.46 -6.55
C GLN A 6 26.27 -25.29 -5.92
N ALA A 7 26.52 -25.16 -4.62
CA ALA A 7 27.54 -25.93 -3.92
C ALA A 7 27.23 -27.44 -3.96
N LEU A 8 25.96 -27.82 -3.78
CA LEU A 8 25.51 -29.20 -3.87
C LEU A 8 25.68 -29.78 -5.28
N GLY A 9 25.41 -28.99 -6.33
CA GLY A 9 25.65 -29.40 -7.71
C GLY A 9 27.13 -29.56 -8.04
N GLN A 10 28.00 -28.74 -7.45
CA GLN A 10 29.46 -28.92 -7.55
C GLN A 10 29.94 -30.18 -6.83
N GLN A 11 29.42 -30.46 -5.63
CA GLN A 11 29.79 -31.68 -4.88
C GLN A 11 29.32 -32.97 -5.57
N LEU A 12 28.19 -32.93 -6.28
CA LEU A 12 27.66 -34.09 -7.01
C LEU A 12 28.13 -34.17 -8.47
N GLY A 13 29.07 -33.32 -8.89
CA GLY A 13 29.64 -33.34 -10.25
C GLY A 13 28.71 -32.86 -11.37
N VAL A 14 27.50 -32.40 -11.05
CA VAL A 14 26.48 -31.93 -12.02
C VAL A 14 26.50 -30.41 -12.22
N GLY A 15 27.50 -29.71 -11.66
CA GLY A 15 27.73 -28.29 -11.87
C GLY A 15 26.57 -27.41 -11.41
N LYS A 16 26.04 -26.55 -12.29
CA LYS A 16 24.98 -25.58 -11.98
C LYS A 16 23.55 -26.11 -12.15
N LEU A 17 23.38 -27.40 -12.46
CA LEU A 17 22.06 -27.98 -12.76
C LEU A 17 21.02 -27.73 -11.67
N PHE A 18 21.34 -28.05 -10.40
CA PHE A 18 20.39 -27.86 -9.29
C PHE A 18 20.08 -26.40 -9.00
N MET A 19 21.03 -25.49 -9.24
CA MET A 19 20.78 -24.05 -9.11
C MET A 19 19.73 -23.59 -10.13
N TYR A 20 19.81 -24.06 -11.38
CA TYR A 20 18.82 -23.71 -12.42
C TYR A 20 17.45 -24.34 -12.16
N ILE A 21 17.39 -25.60 -11.73
CA ILE A 21 16.11 -26.23 -11.33
C ILE A 21 15.48 -25.43 -10.20
N TYR A 22 16.25 -25.10 -9.16
CA TYR A 22 15.76 -24.30 -8.04
C TYR A 22 15.29 -22.90 -8.48
N ALA A 23 15.99 -22.26 -9.41
CA ALA A 23 15.59 -20.96 -9.95
C ALA A 23 14.23 -21.02 -10.64
N TRP A 24 14.01 -21.98 -11.53
CA TRP A 24 12.73 -22.13 -12.22
C TRP A 24 11.59 -22.51 -11.28
N THR A 25 11.82 -23.42 -10.33
CA THR A 25 10.84 -23.76 -9.30
C THR A 25 10.49 -22.53 -8.45
N SER A 26 11.48 -21.71 -8.10
CA SER A 26 11.25 -20.48 -7.33
C SER A 26 10.43 -19.46 -8.11
N VAL A 27 10.67 -19.30 -9.42
CA VAL A 27 9.85 -18.44 -10.29
C VAL A 27 8.40 -18.92 -10.32
N LEU A 28 8.18 -20.22 -10.58
CA LEU A 28 6.83 -20.80 -10.61
C LEU A 28 6.11 -20.65 -9.26
N TYR A 29 6.82 -20.88 -8.16
CA TYR A 29 6.29 -20.70 -6.81
C TYR A 29 5.88 -19.25 -6.55
N MET A 30 6.74 -18.27 -6.88
CA MET A 30 6.44 -16.86 -6.68
C MET A 30 5.25 -16.39 -7.55
N CYS A 31 5.15 -16.86 -8.79
CA CYS A 31 4.01 -16.58 -9.66
C CYS A 31 2.70 -17.15 -9.08
N ALA A 32 2.73 -18.40 -8.60
CA ALA A 32 1.56 -19.03 -7.98
C ALA A 32 1.14 -18.30 -6.69
N LEU A 33 2.11 -17.97 -5.83
CA LEU A 33 1.86 -17.21 -4.60
C LEU A 33 1.25 -15.84 -4.90
N LEU A 34 1.78 -15.12 -5.90
CA LEU A 34 1.25 -13.81 -6.32
C LEU A 34 -0.20 -13.92 -6.80
N ALA A 35 -0.52 -14.92 -7.61
CA ALA A 35 -1.89 -15.12 -8.10
C ALA A 35 -2.87 -15.41 -6.96
N VAL A 36 -2.50 -16.27 -6.02
CA VAL A 36 -3.33 -16.61 -4.85
C VAL A 36 -3.52 -15.41 -3.93
N LEU A 37 -2.44 -14.66 -3.64
CA LEU A 37 -2.52 -13.47 -2.79
C LEU A 37 -3.39 -12.37 -3.44
N LEU A 38 -3.25 -12.17 -4.75
CA LEU A 38 -4.05 -11.19 -5.48
C LEU A 38 -5.54 -11.54 -5.41
N ASP A 39 -5.90 -12.82 -5.62
CA ASP A 39 -7.29 -13.26 -5.53
C ASP A 39 -7.85 -13.10 -4.11
N ALA A 40 -7.16 -13.67 -3.12
CA ALA A 40 -7.59 -13.69 -1.73
C ALA A 40 -7.73 -12.28 -1.14
N MET A 41 -6.72 -11.42 -1.30
CA MET A 41 -6.76 -10.07 -0.73
C MET A 41 -7.81 -9.20 -1.39
N THR A 42 -8.00 -9.31 -2.72
CA THR A 42 -9.00 -8.51 -3.42
C THR A 42 -10.42 -8.90 -2.99
N ARG A 43 -10.69 -10.20 -2.87
CA ARG A 43 -12.00 -10.68 -2.40
C ARG A 43 -12.27 -10.27 -0.96
N MET A 44 -11.29 -10.43 -0.07
CA MET A 44 -11.41 -10.03 1.34
C MET A 44 -11.66 -8.51 1.48
N LEU A 45 -10.93 -7.69 0.72
CA LEU A 45 -11.14 -6.24 0.71
C LEU A 45 -12.58 -5.87 0.32
N ILE A 46 -13.10 -6.50 -0.74
CA ILE A 46 -14.44 -6.22 -1.26
C ILE A 46 -15.53 -6.77 -0.34
N SER A 47 -15.35 -7.96 0.25
CA SER A 47 -16.31 -8.54 1.19
C SER A 47 -16.44 -7.70 2.46
N ASP A 48 -15.31 -7.24 3.00
CA ASP A 48 -15.29 -6.62 4.32
C ASP A 48 -15.63 -5.12 4.27
N THR A 49 -15.20 -4.45 3.21
CA THR A 49 -15.29 -2.98 3.10
C THR A 49 -16.09 -2.49 1.90
N GLY A 50 -16.38 -3.38 0.94
CA GLY A 50 -16.97 -3.02 -0.34
C GLY A 50 -18.29 -2.26 -0.19
N ASP A 51 -19.16 -2.71 0.71
CA ASP A 51 -20.49 -2.11 0.88
C ASP A 51 -20.48 -0.65 1.30
N LYS A 52 -19.56 -0.27 2.18
CA LYS A 52 -19.54 1.04 2.83
C LYS A 52 -18.51 1.99 2.25
N PHE A 53 -17.41 1.47 1.72
CA PHE A 53 -16.23 2.28 1.40
C PHE A 53 -15.78 2.19 -0.05
N MET A 54 -16.35 1.26 -0.84
CA MET A 54 -15.95 1.07 -2.24
C MET A 54 -17.05 1.56 -3.21
N PRO A 55 -16.68 2.31 -4.27
CA PRO A 55 -17.65 2.76 -5.27
C PRO A 55 -18.26 1.58 -6.04
N LYS A 56 -19.50 1.75 -6.51
CA LYS A 56 -20.30 0.67 -7.13
C LYS A 56 -19.60 0.03 -8.32
N PHE A 57 -18.85 0.80 -9.10
CA PHE A 57 -18.17 0.27 -10.28
C PHE A 57 -17.07 -0.76 -9.94
N LEU A 58 -16.35 -0.58 -8.82
CA LEU A 58 -15.27 -1.51 -8.41
C LEU A 58 -15.79 -2.81 -7.81
N ARG A 59 -17.03 -2.80 -7.32
CA ARG A 59 -17.70 -3.97 -6.72
C ARG A 59 -18.34 -4.90 -7.74
N LYS A 60 -18.38 -4.50 -9.01
CA LYS A 60 -19.04 -5.29 -10.06
C LYS A 60 -18.32 -6.62 -10.25
N THR A 61 -19.03 -7.70 -10.03
CA THR A 61 -18.56 -9.07 -10.29
C THR A 61 -18.99 -9.53 -11.69
N ASN A 62 -18.23 -10.47 -12.25
CA ASN A 62 -18.61 -11.17 -13.48
C ASN A 62 -19.58 -12.34 -13.19
N SER A 63 -20.00 -13.05 -14.23
CA SER A 63 -20.80 -14.30 -14.15
C SER A 63 -20.27 -15.31 -13.15
N ASP A 64 -18.94 -15.40 -13.01
CA ASP A 64 -18.27 -16.37 -12.13
C ASP A 64 -18.06 -15.85 -10.70
N GLY A 65 -18.69 -14.73 -10.34
CA GLY A 65 -18.55 -14.09 -9.02
C GLY A 65 -17.20 -13.38 -8.80
N LEU A 66 -16.37 -13.29 -9.84
CA LEU A 66 -15.04 -12.68 -9.78
C LEU A 66 -15.10 -11.14 -9.85
N PRO A 67 -14.48 -10.41 -8.90
CA PRO A 67 -14.44 -8.95 -8.93
C PRO A 67 -13.34 -8.43 -9.86
N ILE A 68 -13.57 -8.46 -11.18
CA ILE A 68 -12.59 -8.05 -12.21
C ILE A 68 -12.04 -6.65 -11.95
N ASN A 69 -12.92 -5.69 -11.63
CA ASN A 69 -12.50 -4.32 -11.37
C ASN A 69 -11.70 -4.16 -10.08
N GLY A 70 -11.89 -5.07 -9.11
CA GLY A 70 -11.06 -5.17 -7.91
C GLY A 70 -9.64 -5.64 -8.23
N TYR A 71 -9.48 -6.62 -9.13
CA TYR A 71 -8.15 -7.07 -9.55
C TYR A 71 -7.40 -6.00 -10.35
N ILE A 72 -8.12 -5.25 -11.20
CA ILE A 72 -7.55 -4.11 -11.92
C ILE A 72 -7.09 -3.04 -10.91
N LEU A 73 -7.86 -2.76 -9.87
CA LEU A 73 -7.47 -1.82 -8.82
C LEU A 73 -6.18 -2.25 -8.11
N THR A 74 -6.12 -3.49 -7.62
CA THR A 74 -4.95 -3.97 -6.87
C THR A 74 -3.71 -4.07 -7.75
N SER A 75 -3.85 -4.52 -8.99
CA SER A 75 -2.77 -4.53 -9.98
C SER A 75 -2.29 -3.12 -10.32
N SER A 76 -3.21 -2.17 -10.53
CA SER A 76 -2.87 -0.77 -10.84
C SER A 76 -2.18 -0.08 -9.67
N LEU A 77 -2.60 -0.34 -8.44
CA LEU A 77 -1.96 0.20 -7.23
C LEU A 77 -0.54 -0.34 -7.07
N SER A 78 -0.33 -1.64 -7.27
CA SER A 78 1.00 -2.25 -7.26
C SER A 78 1.89 -1.68 -8.35
N ALA A 79 1.37 -1.52 -9.57
CA ALA A 79 2.11 -0.89 -10.67
C ALA A 79 2.48 0.57 -10.35
N PHE A 80 1.57 1.31 -9.73
CA PHE A 80 1.84 2.69 -9.30
C PHE A 80 2.95 2.75 -8.25
N ILE A 81 2.92 1.89 -7.22
CA ILE A 81 3.97 1.83 -6.21
C ILE A 81 5.32 1.44 -6.83
N MET A 82 5.33 0.48 -7.77
CA MET A 82 6.54 0.11 -8.52
C MET A 82 7.09 1.27 -9.36
N LEU A 83 6.20 2.06 -9.97
CA LEU A 83 6.57 3.26 -10.73
C LEU A 83 7.20 4.32 -9.82
N LEU A 84 6.72 4.50 -8.59
CA LEU A 84 7.38 5.37 -7.60
C LEU A 84 8.81 4.91 -7.30
N GLY A 85 9.09 3.60 -7.37
CA GLY A 85 10.44 3.07 -7.25
C GLY A 85 11.41 3.56 -8.34
N VAL A 86 10.93 3.96 -9.52
CA VAL A 86 11.78 4.46 -10.63
C VAL A 86 12.49 5.77 -10.25
N PHE A 87 12.01 6.50 -9.24
CA PHE A 87 12.69 7.69 -8.74
C PHE A 87 13.94 7.38 -7.90
N LEU A 88 14.18 6.11 -7.57
CA LEU A 88 15.38 5.66 -6.87
C LEU A 88 16.48 5.26 -7.88
N PRO A 89 17.75 5.57 -7.57
CA PRO A 89 18.86 5.43 -8.53
C PRO A 89 19.23 3.97 -8.81
N GLU A 90 19.08 3.07 -7.84
CA GLU A 90 19.42 1.65 -8.01
C GLU A 90 18.22 0.72 -7.75
N MET A 91 18.19 -0.42 -8.45
CA MET A 91 17.16 -1.44 -8.27
C MET A 91 17.14 -2.01 -6.84
N ASN A 92 18.31 -2.13 -6.21
CA ASN A 92 18.41 -2.57 -4.81
C ASN A 92 17.75 -1.59 -3.85
N ASP A 93 17.86 -0.28 -4.12
CA ASP A 93 17.24 0.76 -3.30
C ASP A 93 15.71 0.65 -3.36
N VAL A 94 15.15 0.31 -4.53
CA VAL A 94 13.71 0.07 -4.68
C VAL A 94 13.25 -1.08 -3.78
N PHE A 95 13.97 -2.21 -3.79
CA PHE A 95 13.63 -3.34 -2.94
C PHE A 95 13.76 -3.00 -1.45
N ASN A 96 14.86 -2.37 -1.05
CA ASN A 96 15.08 -1.95 0.34
C ASN A 96 14.02 -0.96 0.81
N TRP A 97 13.63 -0.01 -0.05
CA TRP A 97 12.56 0.93 0.22
C TRP A 97 11.20 0.24 0.38
N LEU A 98 10.84 -0.68 -0.52
CA LEU A 98 9.61 -1.47 -0.40
C LEU A 98 9.58 -2.33 0.87
N LEU A 99 10.71 -2.93 1.23
CA LEU A 99 10.86 -3.68 2.48
C LEU A 99 10.68 -2.77 3.69
N ASN A 100 11.29 -1.59 3.68
CA ASN A 100 11.16 -0.62 4.76
C ASN A 100 9.71 -0.12 4.89
N LEU A 101 9.06 0.23 3.76
CA LEU A 101 7.65 0.61 3.74
C LEU A 101 6.75 -0.49 4.31
N ASN A 102 6.92 -1.75 3.90
CA ASN A 102 6.17 -2.86 4.46
C ASN A 102 6.43 -3.02 5.97
N GLY A 103 7.68 -2.84 6.40
CA GLY A 103 8.10 -2.84 7.79
C GLY A 103 7.44 -1.75 8.64
N ILE A 104 7.00 -0.63 8.04
CA ILE A 104 6.30 0.45 8.74
C ILE A 104 4.78 0.26 8.66
N ILE A 105 4.25 0.01 7.46
CA ILE A 105 2.80 0.00 7.20
C ILE A 105 2.12 -1.19 7.87
N SER A 106 2.73 -2.39 7.81
CA SER A 106 2.11 -3.60 8.36
C SER A 106 1.92 -3.53 9.89
N PRO A 107 2.95 -3.14 10.68
CA PRO A 107 2.77 -2.83 12.10
C PRO A 107 1.80 -1.67 12.34
N GLY A 108 1.83 -0.63 11.50
CA GLY A 108 0.89 0.49 11.59
C GLY A 108 -0.58 0.08 11.46
N VAL A 109 -0.91 -0.84 10.53
CA VAL A 109 -2.25 -1.42 10.41
C VAL A 109 -2.58 -2.27 11.64
N THR A 110 -1.61 -3.02 12.15
CA THR A 110 -1.78 -3.86 13.34
C THR A 110 -2.10 -3.03 14.60
N CYS A 111 -1.57 -1.80 14.71
CA CYS A 111 -1.96 -0.87 15.78
C CYS A 111 -3.48 -0.60 15.81
N TRP A 112 -4.14 -0.52 14.65
CA TRP A 112 -5.60 -0.37 14.58
C TRP A 112 -6.34 -1.61 15.06
N ILE A 113 -5.80 -2.80 14.81
CA ILE A 113 -6.36 -4.06 15.32
C ILE A 113 -6.30 -4.07 16.84
N PHE A 114 -5.15 -3.73 17.44
CA PHE A 114 -5.02 -3.65 18.90
C PHE A 114 -5.92 -2.56 19.50
N TYR A 115 -6.03 -1.41 18.84
CA TYR A 115 -6.94 -0.36 19.26
C TYR A 115 -8.41 -0.83 19.23
N ALA A 116 -8.83 -1.47 18.14
CA ALA A 116 -10.18 -2.02 18.01
C ALA A 116 -10.45 -3.08 19.09
N PHE A 117 -9.51 -3.99 19.33
CA PHE A 117 -9.58 -4.96 20.41
C PHE A 117 -9.78 -4.29 21.78
N MET A 118 -8.99 -3.26 22.11
CA MET A 118 -9.14 -2.50 23.35
C MET A 118 -10.54 -1.86 23.48
N ARG A 119 -11.10 -1.33 22.37
CA ARG A 119 -12.44 -0.72 22.35
C ARG A 119 -13.56 -1.74 22.55
N VAL A 120 -13.41 -2.93 21.97
CA VAL A 120 -14.34 -4.06 22.16
C VAL A 120 -14.30 -4.53 23.61
N ARG A 121 -13.11 -4.75 24.19
CA ARG A 121 -12.96 -5.21 25.58
C ARG A 121 -13.42 -4.17 26.61
N LYS A 122 -13.26 -2.88 26.34
CA LYS A 122 -13.77 -1.80 27.22
C LYS A 122 -15.30 -1.78 27.29
N ASN A 123 -15.97 -2.20 26.21
CA ASN A 123 -17.43 -2.21 26.10
C ASN A 123 -17.95 -3.63 25.84
N SER A 124 -17.44 -4.63 26.58
CA SER A 124 -17.77 -6.06 26.40
C SER A 124 -19.27 -6.34 26.43
N ALA A 125 -20.02 -5.62 27.27
CA ALA A 125 -21.48 -5.72 27.33
C ALA A 125 -22.20 -5.28 26.04
N LYS A 126 -21.62 -4.36 25.27
CA LYS A 126 -22.17 -3.89 23.99
C LYS A 126 -21.76 -4.78 22.82
N TYR A 127 -20.63 -5.47 22.93
CA TYR A 127 -20.03 -6.28 21.88
C TYR A 127 -19.77 -7.71 22.40
N PRO A 128 -20.84 -8.52 22.60
CA PRO A 128 -20.68 -9.89 23.05
C PRO A 128 -19.87 -10.68 22.01
N SER A 129 -18.86 -11.41 22.48
CA SER A 129 -17.99 -12.24 21.64
C SER A 129 -18.29 -13.71 21.91
N GLU A 130 -18.48 -14.50 20.85
CA GLU A 130 -18.74 -15.94 20.95
C GLU A 130 -17.54 -16.69 21.55
N TYR A 131 -16.33 -16.21 21.27
CA TYR A 131 -15.09 -16.71 21.85
C TYR A 131 -14.33 -15.59 22.57
N VAL A 132 -13.92 -15.86 23.82
CA VAL A 132 -13.14 -14.93 24.65
C VAL A 132 -11.93 -15.66 25.20
N TYR A 133 -10.74 -15.31 24.69
CA TYR A 133 -9.48 -15.85 25.18
C TYR A 133 -9.15 -15.37 26.61
N ILE A 134 -9.15 -14.04 26.83
CA ILE A 134 -8.88 -13.44 28.15
C ILE A 134 -10.20 -13.07 28.81
N LYS A 135 -10.69 -13.88 29.75
CA LYS A 135 -11.98 -13.68 30.43
C LYS A 135 -12.06 -12.36 31.23
N ASN A 136 -10.93 -11.86 31.73
CA ASN A 136 -10.89 -10.60 32.48
C ASN A 136 -10.72 -9.40 31.53
N ASP A 137 -11.76 -8.56 31.42
CA ASP A 137 -11.77 -7.38 30.54
C ASP A 137 -10.65 -6.37 30.84
N LYS A 138 -10.32 -6.15 32.13
CA LYS A 138 -9.24 -5.23 32.53
C LYS A 138 -7.88 -5.76 32.11
N LEU A 139 -7.64 -7.05 32.32
CA LEU A 139 -6.39 -7.70 31.91
C LEU A 139 -6.26 -7.69 30.39
N ALA A 140 -7.34 -8.02 29.67
CA ALA A 140 -7.37 -7.97 28.21
C ALA A 140 -7.05 -6.56 27.68
N TYR A 141 -7.59 -5.51 28.32
CA TYR A 141 -7.31 -4.14 27.95
C TYR A 141 -5.83 -3.77 28.16
N ILE A 142 -5.23 -4.16 29.29
CA ILE A 142 -3.81 -3.90 29.59
C ILE A 142 -2.90 -4.62 28.58
N VAL A 143 -3.19 -5.89 28.27
CA VAL A 143 -2.43 -6.65 27.27
C VAL A 143 -2.55 -6.01 25.89
N GLY A 144 -3.77 -5.62 25.48
CA GLY A 144 -3.98 -4.89 24.23
C GLY A 144 -3.21 -3.57 24.18
N PHE A 145 -3.18 -2.82 25.29
CA PHE A 145 -2.41 -1.58 25.40
C PHE A 145 -0.89 -1.81 25.31
N LEU A 146 -0.36 -2.83 25.98
CA LEU A 146 1.07 -3.16 25.89
C LEU A 146 1.47 -3.57 24.47
N LEU A 147 0.66 -4.41 23.81
CA LEU A 147 0.90 -4.79 22.42
C LEU A 147 0.81 -3.60 21.47
N LEU A 148 -0.16 -2.72 21.67
CA LEU A 148 -0.26 -1.47 20.91
C LEU A 148 0.97 -0.58 21.15
N ALA A 149 1.41 -0.41 22.39
CA ALA A 149 2.56 0.44 22.73
C ALA A 149 3.85 -0.09 22.09
N VAL A 150 4.13 -1.39 22.23
CA VAL A 150 5.31 -2.03 21.64
C VAL A 150 5.28 -1.93 20.11
N THR A 151 4.13 -2.19 19.49
CA THR A 151 3.98 -2.13 18.03
C THR A 151 4.08 -0.70 17.52
N ALA A 152 3.51 0.28 18.23
CA ALA A 152 3.61 1.69 17.88
C ALA A 152 5.06 2.19 18.00
N ILE A 153 5.79 1.82 19.06
CA ILE A 153 7.21 2.15 19.20
C ILE A 153 8.01 1.53 18.05
N ALA A 154 7.79 0.25 17.74
CA ALA A 154 8.46 -0.41 16.61
C ALA A 154 8.14 0.26 15.27
N THR A 155 6.88 0.69 15.06
CA THR A 155 6.47 1.42 13.86
C THR A 155 7.20 2.77 13.74
N ILE A 156 7.28 3.54 14.84
CA ILE A 156 7.97 4.84 14.88
C ILE A 156 9.47 4.66 14.62
N LEU A 157 10.08 3.65 15.23
CA LEU A 157 11.48 3.32 14.99
C LEU A 157 11.71 2.87 13.54
N GLY A 158 10.75 2.14 12.94
CA GLY A 158 10.83 1.73 11.54
C GLY A 158 10.86 2.90 10.56
N ILE A 159 10.27 4.05 10.90
CA ILE A 159 10.33 5.27 10.06
C ILE A 159 11.78 5.79 9.98
N THR A 160 12.57 5.58 11.03
CA THR A 160 13.94 6.08 11.11
C THR A 160 14.85 5.29 10.17
N PRO A 161 15.63 5.97 9.30
CA PRO A 161 16.57 5.30 8.42
C PRO A 161 17.61 4.49 9.20
N GLN A 162 17.86 3.25 8.78
CA GLN A 162 18.78 2.31 9.43
C GLN A 162 20.13 2.20 8.71
N ASP A 163 20.17 2.48 7.41
CA ASP A 163 21.34 2.20 6.55
C ASP A 163 22.27 3.41 6.37
N VAL A 164 21.99 4.53 7.06
CA VAL A 164 22.77 5.77 6.96
C VAL A 164 23.15 6.33 8.33
N LYS A 165 24.31 6.99 8.39
CA LYS A 165 24.86 7.57 9.63
C LYS A 165 23.84 8.53 10.25
N GLN A 166 23.49 8.28 11.51
CA GLN A 166 22.53 9.11 12.25
C GLN A 166 22.92 10.59 12.19
N PHE A 167 21.93 11.44 11.95
CA PHE A 167 22.05 12.90 11.82
C PHE A 167 22.86 13.41 10.61
N SER A 168 23.18 12.57 9.62
CA SER A 168 23.72 13.05 8.34
C SER A 168 22.65 13.80 7.51
N HIS A 169 23.09 14.57 6.51
CA HIS A 169 22.16 15.14 5.52
C HIS A 169 21.34 14.07 4.80
N THR A 170 21.90 12.89 4.54
CA THR A 170 21.20 11.76 3.91
C THR A 170 20.16 11.14 4.84
N TRP A 171 20.45 11.05 6.14
CA TRP A 171 19.50 10.56 7.15
C TRP A 171 18.25 11.44 7.22
N TRP A 172 18.40 12.76 7.24
CA TRP A 172 17.26 13.67 7.22
C TRP A 172 16.45 13.57 5.92
N TYR A 173 17.12 13.40 4.79
CA TYR A 173 16.47 13.22 3.49
C TYR A 173 15.62 11.94 3.43
N GLU A 174 16.17 10.80 3.82
CA GLU A 174 15.46 9.52 3.84
C GLU A 174 14.29 9.52 4.83
N LEU A 175 14.47 10.11 6.01
CA LEU A 175 13.42 10.26 7.01
C LEU A 175 12.23 11.06 6.45
N ILE A 176 12.50 12.18 5.77
CA ILE A 176 11.44 12.99 5.14
C ILE A 176 10.71 12.18 4.06
N ILE A 177 11.43 11.44 3.22
CA ILE A 177 10.82 10.60 2.17
C ILE A 177 9.94 9.51 2.79
N ASN A 178 10.37 8.84 3.85
CA ASN A 178 9.58 7.81 4.52
C ASN A 178 8.27 8.40 5.08
N ILE A 179 8.34 9.56 5.75
CA ILE A 179 7.15 10.25 6.25
C ILE A 179 6.22 10.64 5.11
N VAL A 180 6.74 11.23 4.04
CA VAL A 180 5.95 11.63 2.86
C VAL A 180 5.29 10.41 2.22
N ALA A 181 6.02 9.30 2.04
CA ALA A 181 5.50 8.07 1.47
C ALA A 181 4.34 7.51 2.31
N ILE A 182 4.47 7.46 3.63
CA ILE A 182 3.39 7.03 4.54
C ILE A 182 2.16 7.93 4.40
N VAL A 183 2.35 9.25 4.41
CA VAL A 183 1.25 10.23 4.27
C VAL A 183 0.54 10.05 2.92
N VAL A 184 1.29 9.86 1.84
CA VAL A 184 0.74 9.59 0.51
C VAL A 184 -0.06 8.29 0.51
N LEU A 185 0.46 7.20 1.09
CA LEU A 185 -0.21 5.90 1.12
C LEU A 185 -1.49 5.93 1.97
N ILE A 186 -1.48 6.61 3.12
CA ILE A 186 -2.69 6.86 3.92
C ILE A 186 -3.71 7.68 3.10
N GLY A 187 -3.23 8.70 2.39
CA GLY A 187 -4.05 9.51 1.49
C GLY A 187 -4.70 8.69 0.37
N LEU A 188 -3.96 7.78 -0.26
CA LEU A 188 -4.47 6.85 -1.28
C LEU A 188 -5.59 5.98 -0.71
N GLY A 189 -5.45 5.50 0.52
CA GLY A 189 -6.49 4.73 1.22
C GLY A 189 -7.81 5.50 1.41
N ALA A 190 -7.76 6.83 1.49
CA ALA A 190 -8.93 7.69 1.63
C ALA A 190 -9.65 7.97 0.30
N ILE A 191 -9.04 7.68 -0.85
CA ILE A 191 -9.61 7.95 -2.17
C ILE A 191 -10.90 7.14 -2.38
N LEU A 192 -10.88 5.82 -2.19
CA LEU A 192 -12.07 4.98 -2.43
C LEU A 192 -13.28 5.39 -1.55
N PRO A 193 -13.12 5.57 -0.22
CA PRO A 193 -14.20 6.11 0.61
C PRO A 193 -14.74 7.47 0.16
N SER A 194 -13.85 8.36 -0.32
CA SER A 194 -14.26 9.70 -0.77
C SER A 194 -15.13 9.65 -2.04
N ILE A 195 -14.77 8.77 -2.99
CA ILE A 195 -15.55 8.52 -4.21
C ILE A 195 -16.91 7.94 -3.82
N ARG A 196 -16.93 6.96 -2.90
CA ARG A 196 -18.17 6.34 -2.42
C ARG A 196 -19.11 7.35 -1.74
N ARG A 197 -18.59 8.24 -0.89
CA ARG A 197 -19.37 9.32 -0.27
C ARG A 197 -20.00 10.26 -1.31
N ARG A 198 -19.32 10.50 -2.45
CA ARG A 198 -19.90 11.28 -3.56
C ARG A 198 -21.00 10.51 -4.29
N GLU A 199 -20.82 9.21 -4.54
CA GLU A 199 -21.90 8.38 -5.11
C GLU A 199 -23.16 8.39 -4.24
N GLU A 200 -23.01 8.31 -2.92
CA GLU A 200 -24.13 8.36 -1.99
C GLU A 200 -24.81 9.74 -1.97
N LYS A 201 -24.04 10.82 -2.12
CA LYS A 201 -24.56 12.20 -2.11
C LYS A 201 -25.23 12.62 -3.42
N TYR A 202 -24.68 12.22 -4.58
CA TYR A 202 -25.10 12.72 -5.90
C TYR A 202 -25.65 11.62 -6.84
N GLY A 203 -25.71 10.36 -6.39
CA GLY A 203 -26.12 9.20 -7.21
C GLY A 203 -25.02 8.67 -8.15
N ILE A 204 -24.13 9.55 -8.63
CA ILE A 204 -22.98 9.25 -9.49
C ILE A 204 -21.74 9.93 -8.92
N ALA A 205 -20.58 9.25 -8.89
CA ALA A 205 -19.36 9.82 -8.32
C ALA A 205 -18.80 11.02 -9.13
N PHE A 206 -18.72 10.83 -10.45
CA PHE A 206 -18.20 11.79 -11.43
C PHE A 206 -18.85 11.52 -12.79
N ASN A 207 -19.09 12.58 -13.58
CA ASN A 207 -19.51 12.46 -14.98
C ASN A 207 -18.34 11.93 -15.85
N LYS A 208 -18.63 11.34 -17.02
CA LYS A 208 -17.61 10.82 -17.97
C LYS A 208 -16.52 11.87 -18.26
N GLY A 209 -16.90 13.13 -18.48
CA GLY A 209 -15.94 14.22 -18.68
C GLY A 209 -15.07 14.52 -17.47
N GLN A 210 -15.61 14.41 -16.26
CA GLN A 210 -14.84 14.58 -15.01
C GLN A 210 -13.86 13.41 -14.80
N TRP A 211 -14.29 12.17 -15.08
CA TRP A 211 -13.40 11.00 -15.03
C TRP A 211 -12.23 11.11 -16.02
N ILE A 212 -12.51 11.50 -17.27
CA ILE A 212 -11.48 11.69 -18.29
C ILE A 212 -10.52 12.81 -17.89
N ALA A 213 -11.03 13.93 -17.36
CA ALA A 213 -10.20 15.03 -16.90
C ALA A 213 -9.31 14.62 -15.71
N ILE A 214 -9.85 13.92 -14.71
CA ILE A 214 -9.09 13.45 -13.54
C ILE A 214 -8.01 12.45 -13.97
N LEU A 215 -8.36 11.44 -14.76
CA LEU A 215 -7.39 10.44 -15.23
C LEU A 215 -6.34 11.06 -16.14
N GLY A 216 -6.74 11.98 -17.02
CA GLY A 216 -5.83 12.71 -17.89
C GLY A 216 -4.82 13.54 -17.10
N ILE A 217 -5.26 14.29 -16.09
CA ILE A 217 -4.36 15.07 -15.22
C ILE A 217 -3.40 14.16 -14.45
N VAL A 218 -3.90 13.04 -13.91
CA VAL A 218 -3.04 12.07 -13.20
C VAL A 218 -1.98 11.50 -14.14
N ILE A 219 -2.35 11.06 -15.35
CA ILE A 219 -1.40 10.50 -16.32
C ILE A 219 -0.38 11.56 -16.75
N ILE A 220 -0.84 12.78 -17.07
CA ILE A 220 0.05 13.89 -17.46
C ILE A 220 1.02 14.22 -16.33
N SER A 221 0.53 14.30 -15.09
CA SER A 221 1.36 14.56 -13.90
C SER A 221 2.40 13.44 -13.70
N ILE A 222 2.00 12.17 -13.84
CA ILE A 222 2.95 11.04 -13.74
C ILE A 222 4.02 11.13 -14.83
N ILE A 223 3.65 11.34 -16.09
CA ILE A 223 4.60 11.46 -17.22
C ILE A 223 5.54 12.65 -17.01
N PHE A 224 5.00 13.79 -16.59
CA PHE A 224 5.78 15.00 -16.35
C PHE A 224 6.74 14.83 -15.17
N ASN A 225 6.30 14.18 -14.09
CA ASN A 225 7.15 13.84 -12.95
C ASN A 225 8.26 12.85 -13.32
N LEU A 226 7.96 11.83 -14.12
CA LEU A 226 8.97 10.91 -14.65
C LEU A 226 10.00 11.64 -15.52
N TRP A 227 9.55 12.54 -16.39
CA TRP A 227 10.43 13.35 -17.21
C TRP A 227 11.32 14.26 -16.36
N LEU A 228 10.75 14.99 -15.38
CA LEU A 228 11.50 15.80 -14.43
C LEU A 228 12.50 14.97 -13.62
N GLY A 229 12.12 13.77 -13.19
CA GLY A 229 12.98 12.82 -12.46
C GLY A 229 14.21 12.39 -13.27
N GLY A 230 14.05 12.22 -14.58
CA GLY A 230 15.14 11.89 -15.51
C GLY A 230 16.06 13.05 -15.87
N THR A 231 15.75 14.29 -15.48
CA THR A 231 16.61 15.45 -15.72
C THR A 231 17.60 15.71 -14.58
N HIS A 232 18.80 16.19 -14.91
CA HIS A 232 19.82 16.62 -13.94
C HIS A 232 19.58 18.06 -13.39
N LEU A 233 18.33 18.48 -13.24
CA LEU A 233 18.01 19.81 -12.69
C LEU A 233 18.26 19.87 -11.16
N ALA A 234 18.86 20.99 -10.71
CA ALA A 234 18.88 21.35 -9.29
C ALA A 234 17.44 21.57 -8.77
N TRP A 235 17.15 21.14 -7.54
CA TRP A 235 15.83 21.24 -6.90
C TRP A 235 14.69 20.43 -7.55
N ARG A 236 14.98 19.43 -8.39
CA ARG A 236 13.99 18.53 -9.02
C ARG A 236 12.92 17.98 -8.05
N GLY A 237 13.30 17.64 -6.83
CA GLY A 237 12.38 17.15 -5.81
C GLY A 237 11.33 18.19 -5.42
N LEU A 238 11.70 19.47 -5.31
CA LEU A 238 10.74 20.55 -5.05
C LEU A 238 9.79 20.75 -6.23
N TYR A 239 10.29 20.69 -7.46
CA TYR A 239 9.43 20.83 -8.65
C TYR A 239 8.39 19.71 -8.75
N ILE A 240 8.78 18.46 -8.47
CA ILE A 240 7.88 17.30 -8.43
C ILE A 240 6.81 17.49 -7.34
N VAL A 241 7.20 17.95 -6.15
CA VAL A 241 6.27 18.19 -5.05
C VAL A 241 5.29 19.31 -5.39
N ILE A 242 5.76 20.43 -5.94
CA ILE A 242 4.92 21.57 -6.34
C ILE A 242 3.93 21.14 -7.42
N GLU A 243 4.39 20.42 -8.45
CA GLU A 243 3.51 19.93 -9.52
C GLU A 243 2.46 18.96 -8.98
N SER A 244 2.86 18.02 -8.13
CA SER A 244 1.94 17.05 -7.51
C SER A 244 0.88 17.74 -6.66
N ILE A 245 1.24 18.81 -5.92
CA ILE A 245 0.30 19.63 -5.16
C ILE A 245 -0.66 20.36 -6.10
N ILE A 246 -0.16 20.96 -7.19
CA ILE A 246 -1.01 21.63 -8.18
C ILE A 246 -1.98 20.64 -8.81
N ALA A 247 -1.51 19.47 -9.24
CA ALA A 247 -2.34 18.41 -9.80
C ALA A 247 -3.44 17.98 -8.81
N LEU A 248 -3.09 17.77 -7.53
CA LEU A 248 -4.06 17.46 -6.47
C LEU A 248 -5.08 18.59 -6.26
N ILE A 249 -4.68 19.86 -6.29
CA ILE A 249 -5.58 21.01 -6.19
C ILE A 249 -6.55 21.04 -7.38
N VAL A 250 -6.05 20.83 -8.60
CA VAL A 250 -6.90 20.81 -9.81
C VAL A 250 -7.87 19.63 -9.78
N ILE A 251 -7.41 18.44 -9.39
CA ILE A 251 -8.26 17.24 -9.23
C ILE A 251 -9.34 17.48 -8.17
N THR A 252 -8.99 18.06 -7.02
CA THR A 252 -9.96 18.37 -5.97
C THR A 252 -10.93 19.48 -6.37
N MET A 253 -10.52 20.46 -7.18
CA MET A 253 -11.43 21.46 -7.75
C MET A 253 -12.43 20.85 -8.74
N ILE A 254 -11.95 20.02 -9.68
CA ILE A 254 -12.82 19.30 -10.63
C ILE A 254 -13.76 18.36 -9.87
N GLY A 255 -13.23 17.68 -8.86
CA GLY A 255 -13.96 16.79 -7.96
C GLY A 255 -14.77 17.50 -6.88
N ARG A 256 -14.82 18.83 -6.82
CA ARG A 256 -15.80 19.59 -6.01
C ARG A 256 -17.03 19.99 -6.80
N LYS A 257 -16.91 20.16 -8.13
CA LYS A 257 -18.05 20.46 -9.01
C LYS A 257 -19.08 19.35 -8.92
N SER A 258 -20.36 19.72 -8.81
CA SER A 258 -21.48 18.77 -8.89
C SER A 258 -21.38 18.02 -10.22
N PRO A 259 -21.51 16.68 -10.22
CA PRO A 259 -21.73 15.98 -11.47
C PRO A 259 -23.07 16.46 -12.01
N ASN A 260 -23.06 17.36 -13.00
CA ASN A 260 -24.29 17.75 -13.70
C ASN A 260 -24.85 16.47 -14.35
N ILE A 261 -26.11 16.21 -14.02
CA ILE A 261 -26.93 15.12 -14.58
C ILE A 261 -27.06 15.32 -16.09
#